data_AF-A0A0M3JPQ1-F1
#
_entry.id   AF-A0A0M3JPQ1-F1
#
_cell.length_a   1.000
_cell.length_b   1.000
_cell.length_c   1.000
_cell.angle_alpha   90.00
_cell.angle_beta   90.00
_cell.angle_gamma   90.00
#
_symmetry.space_group_name_H-M   'P 1'
#
loop_
_entity.id
_entity.type
_entity.pdbx_description
1 polymer ?
#
loop_
_entity_poly.entity_id
_entity_poly.type
_entity_poly.pdbx_seq_one_letter_code
_entity_poly.pdbx_strand_id
1 'polypeptide(L)' 'MVDEGQPEPEFQRILDIVDPNRDGYVTLQEYMAFMISKETENIQSSEEIESAFRALSKEFRPYVTAEELYA' A
#
# COMPACT_ATOMS: atom_id res chain seq x y z
N MET A 1 -1.42 28.14 -7.89
CA MET A 1 -2.46 27.33 -7.22
C MET A 1 -2.08 25.91 -7.55
N VAL A 2 -1.37 25.26 -6.63
CA VAL A 2 -1.05 23.84 -6.79
C VAL A 2 -2.36 23.10 -6.59
N ASP A 3 -2.73 22.27 -7.56
CA ASP A 3 -3.98 21.52 -7.59
C ASP A 3 -3.91 20.49 -6.45
N GLU A 4 -4.45 20.83 -5.27
CA GLU A 4 -4.45 20.03 -4.03
C GLU A 4 -5.33 18.77 -4.10
N GLY A 5 -5.41 18.11 -5.26
CA GLY A 5 -6.27 16.94 -5.46
C GLY A 5 -5.81 15.96 -6.53
N GLN A 6 -4.70 16.21 -7.22
CA GLN A 6 -4.13 15.22 -8.13
C GLN A 6 -3.12 14.37 -7.36
N PRO A 7 -3.36 13.05 -7.19
CA PRO A 7 -2.32 12.17 -6.66
C PRO A 7 -1.08 12.33 -7.53
N GLU A 8 0.07 12.57 -6.90
CA GLU A 8 1.33 12.77 -7.61
C GLU A 8 1.52 11.64 -8.64
N PRO A 9 2.01 11.91 -9.86
CA PRO A 9 2.12 10.90 -10.92
C PRO A 9 3.01 9.71 -10.53
N GLU A 10 3.89 9.88 -9.54
CA GLU A 10 4.64 8.78 -8.94
C GLU A 10 3.79 7.93 -7.99
N PHE A 11 2.92 8.57 -7.20
CA PHE A 11 2.00 7.87 -6.31
C PHE A 11 0.94 7.09 -7.05
N GLN A 12 0.40 7.66 -8.15
CA GLN A 12 -0.56 6.94 -8.99
C GLN A 12 0.04 5.65 -9.55
N ARG A 13 1.34 5.64 -9.85
CA ARG A 13 2.06 4.43 -10.26
C ARG A 13 2.26 3.45 -9.11
N ILE A 14 2.50 3.92 -7.89
CA ILE A 14 2.58 3.03 -6.72
C ILE A 14 1.20 2.38 -6.49
N LEU A 15 0.14 3.18 -6.46
CA LEU A 15 -1.25 2.70 -6.36
C LEU A 15 -1.59 1.69 -7.46
N ASP A 16 -1.19 1.93 -8.71
CA ASP A 16 -1.47 0.96 -9.79
C ASP A 16 -0.79 -0.40 -9.57
N ILE A 17 0.30 -0.43 -8.80
CA ILE A 17 1.03 -1.65 -8.46
C ILE A 17 0.50 -2.28 -7.16
N VAL A 18 0.15 -1.48 -6.13
CA VAL A 18 -0.36 -1.98 -4.84
C VAL A 18 -1.88 -2.23 -4.83
N ASP A 19 -2.63 -1.54 -5.68
CA ASP A 19 -4.08 -1.59 -5.82
C ASP A 19 -4.42 -1.70 -7.33
N PRO A 20 -4.22 -2.89 -7.93
CA PRO A 20 -4.55 -3.11 -9.33
C PRO A 20 -6.06 -3.04 -9.59
N ASN A 21 -6.88 -3.25 -8.55
CA ASN A 21 -8.34 -3.17 -8.63
C ASN A 21 -8.83 -1.71 -8.63
N ARG A 22 -7.97 -0.77 -8.19
CA ARG A 22 -8.24 0.67 -8.08
C ARG A 22 -9.52 0.96 -7.28
N ASP A 23 -9.82 0.15 -6.28
CA ASP A 23 -10.94 0.38 -5.38
C ASP A 23 -10.57 1.29 -4.20
N GLY A 24 -9.29 1.67 -4.08
CA GLY A 24 -8.77 2.57 -3.05
C GLY A 24 -8.45 1.86 -1.74
N TYR A 25 -8.58 0.53 -1.71
CA TYR A 25 -8.32 -0.33 -0.56
C TYR A 25 -7.27 -1.37 -0.93
N VAL A 26 -6.10 -1.30 -0.29
CA VAL A 26 -5.05 -2.31 -0.44
C VAL A 26 -5.24 -3.35 0.64
N THR A 27 -5.54 -4.57 0.21
CA THR A 27 -5.64 -5.72 1.12
C THR A 27 -4.26 -6.26 1.48
N LEU A 28 -4.18 -7.06 2.54
CA LEU A 28 -2.95 -7.74 2.93
C LEU A 28 -2.37 -8.60 1.77
N GLN A 29 -3.22 -9.23 0.96
CA GLN A 29 -2.76 -10.02 -0.19
C GLN A 29 -2.09 -9.14 -1.25
N GLU A 30 -2.68 -7.99 -1.57
CA GLU A 30 -2.13 -7.07 -2.55
C GLU A 30 -0.83 -6.42 -2.05
N TYR A 31 -0.79 -6.09 -0.76
CA TYR A 31 0.42 -5.62 -0.11
C TYR A 31 1.53 -6.68 -0.10
N MET A 32 1.22 -7.95 0.20
CA MET A 32 2.18 -9.05 0.09
C MET A 32 2.70 -9.20 -1.35
N ALA A 33 1.81 -9.18 -2.34
CA ALA A 33 2.19 -9.27 -3.75
C ALA A 33 3.10 -8.11 -4.17
N PHE A 34 2.82 -6.89 -3.70
CA PHE A 34 3.68 -5.73 -3.92
C PHE A 34 5.05 -5.89 -3.27
N MET A 35 5.10 -6.31 -2.00
CA MET A 35 6.36 -6.49 -1.26
C MET A 35 7.25 -7.56 -1.92
N ILE A 36 6.63 -8.64 -2.42
CA ILE A 36 7.31 -9.68 -3.20
C ILE A 36 7.77 -9.13 -4.57
N SER A 37 6.91 -8.37 -5.25
CA SER A 37 7.21 -7.81 -6.58
C SER A 37 8.23 -6.67 -6.55
N LYS A 38 8.38 -5.98 -5.41
CA LYS A 38 9.33 -4.88 -5.26
C LYS A 38 10.77 -5.31 -5.04
N GLU A 39 11.04 -6.62 -5.01
CA GLU A 39 12.40 -7.17 -4.92
C GLU A 39 13.18 -6.59 -3.73
N THR A 40 12.47 -6.19 -2.66
CA THR A 40 13.13 -5.73 -1.44
C THR A 40 13.59 -6.96 -0.69
N GLU A 41 14.87 -7.28 -0.84
CA GLU A 41 15.57 -8.38 -0.15
C GLU A 41 15.41 -8.38 1.38
N ASN A 42 14.90 -7.28 1.95
CA ASN A 42 14.75 -7.07 3.39
C ASN A 42 13.44 -7.59 3.99
N ILE A 43 12.42 -7.91 3.17
CA ILE A 43 11.14 -8.42 3.68
C ILE A 43 11.14 -9.92 3.50
N GLN A 44 11.46 -10.63 4.59
CA GLN A 44 11.79 -12.05 4.51
C GLN A 44 10.64 -12.98 4.92
N SER A 45 9.60 -12.45 5.59
CA SER A 45 8.52 -13.27 6.17
C SER A 45 7.15 -12.58 6.14
N SER A 46 6.10 -13.39 5.99
CA SER A 46 4.70 -12.94 6.08
C SER A 46 4.40 -12.17 7.37
N GLU A 47 5.02 -12.55 8.49
CA GLU A 47 4.88 -11.86 9.78
C GLU A 47 5.36 -10.41 9.74
N GLU A 48 6.45 -10.12 9.02
CA GLU A 48 6.94 -8.74 8.87
C GLU A 48 6.01 -7.92 7.97
N ILE A 49 5.49 -8.55 6.90
CA ILE A 49 4.50 -7.92 6.03
C ILE A 49 3.23 -7.61 6.81
N GLU A 50 2.72 -8.55 7.60
CA GLU A 50 1.56 -8.37 8.47
C GLU A 50 1.81 -7.26 9.49
N SER A 51 2.97 -7.25 10.14
CA SER A 51 3.32 -6.23 11.14
C SER A 51 3.40 -4.83 10.51
N ALA A 52 4.06 -4.70 9.36
CA ALA A 52 4.16 -3.44 8.61
C ALA A 52 2.79 -2.98 8.11
N PHE A 53 1.99 -3.89 7.56
CA PHE A 53 0.63 -3.61 7.11
C PHE A 53 -0.25 -3.13 8.26
N ARG A 54 -0.15 -3.78 9.42
CA ARG A 54 -0.91 -3.44 10.62
C ARG A 54 -0.49 -2.11 11.23
N ALA A 55 0.78 -1.72 11.06
CA ALA A 55 1.28 -0.39 11.43
C ALA A 55 0.70 0.71 10.53
N LEU A 56 0.42 0.41 9.26
CA LEU A 56 -0.19 1.33 8.29
C LEU A 56 -1.72 1.39 8.43
N SER A 57 -2.38 0.29 8.80
CA SER A 57 -3.84 0.27 8.97
C SER A 57 -4.26 1.04 10.23
N LYS A 58 -5.10 2.05 10.08
CA LYS A 58 -5.83 2.62 11.22
C LYS A 58 -6.91 1.62 11.64
N GLU A 59 -7.06 1.49 12.95
CA GLU A 59 -8.12 0.66 13.57
C GLU A 59 -8.03 -0.84 13.31
N PHE A 60 -6.85 -1.39 12.99
CA PHE A 60 -6.65 -2.83 12.80
C PHE A 60 -7.55 -3.44 11.72
N ARG A 61 -7.85 -2.67 10.67
CA ARG A 61 -8.69 -3.12 9.56
C ARG A 61 -7.95 -4.16 8.71
N PRO A 62 -8.67 -5.06 8.02
CA PRO A 62 -8.06 -6.04 7.11
C PRO A 62 -7.59 -5.42 5.77
N TYR A 63 -7.69 -4.10 5.62
CA TYR A 63 -7.29 -3.32 4.45
C TYR A 63 -6.66 -2.00 4.91
N VAL A 64 -5.77 -1.44 4.10
CA VAL A 64 -5.26 -0.06 4.23
C VAL A 64 -5.79 0.76 3.07
N THR A 65 -6.12 2.02 3.30
CA THR A 65 -6.54 2.93 2.24
C THR A 65 -5.36 3.59 1.56
N ALA A 66 -5.53 4.04 0.32
CA ALA A 66 -4.52 4.86 -0.37
C ALA A 66 -4.07 6.07 0.46
N GLU A 67 -5.00 6.70 1.20
CA GLU A 67 -4.70 7.81 2.10
C GLU A 67 -3.82 7.40 3.29
N GLU A 68 -3.95 6.16 3.78
CA GLU A 68 -3.12 5.61 4.87
C GLU A 68 -1.72 5.22 4.41
N LEU A 69 -1.56 4.81 3.15
CA LEU A 69 -0.25 4.63 2.54
C LEU A 69 0.50 5.96 2.32
N TYR A 70 -0.22 7.08 2.32
CA TYR A 70 0.32 8.43 2.17
C TYR A 70 0.64 9.11 3.52
N ALA A 71 -0.04 8.73 4.59
CA ALA A 71 0.00 9.39 5.91
C ALA A 71 1.32 9.15 6.68
#